data_AF-A0A0C2C0H4-F1
#
_entry.id   AF-A0A0C2C0H4-F1
#
_cell.length_a   1.000
_cell.length_b   1.000
_cell.length_c   1.000
_cell.angle_alpha   90.00
_cell.angle_beta   90.00
_cell.angle_gamma   90.00
#
_symmetry.space_group_name_H-M   'P 1'
#
loop_
_entity.id
_entity.type
_entity.pdbx_description
1 polymer ?
#
loop_
_entity_poly.entity_id
_entity_poly.type
_entity_poly.pdbx_seq_one_letter_code
_entity_poly.pdbx_strand_id
1 'polypeptide(L)'
;MKDIVYEWDYSAPVQLKPGVGSDLPNFQLQNITTNDDCTSHTNTGSYACLRMKLILKRQFSYYLVQLYGPTTMIVIVSWVSFWIDMHSTAGRVALGVTTLLTMTTM
;
A
#
# COMPACT_ATOMS: atom_id res chain seq x y z
N MET A 1 0.78 38.35 24.92
CA MET A 1 1.04 38.92 23.58
C MET A 1 1.43 37.74 22.69
N LYS A 2 0.79 37.55 21.54
CA LYS A 2 1.18 36.49 20.59
C LYS A 2 2.08 37.14 19.55
N ASP A 3 3.36 36.80 19.54
CA ASP A 3 4.33 37.49 18.69
C ASP A 3 4.29 36.96 17.25
N ILE A 4 3.94 35.68 17.05
CA ILE A 4 3.89 35.03 15.73
C ILE A 4 2.71 34.05 15.68
N VAL A 5 1.96 34.11 14.57
CA VAL A 5 0.86 33.17 14.25
C VAL A 5 1.14 32.60 12.85
N TYR A 6 1.04 31.29 12.72
CA TYR A 6 1.14 30.61 11.43
C TYR A 6 -0.25 30.13 11.00
N GLU A 7 -0.63 30.45 9.76
CA GLU A 7 -1.87 29.99 9.14
C GLU A 7 -1.58 29.40 7.77
N TRP A 8 -2.32 28.34 7.43
CA TRP A 8 -2.30 27.77 6.09
C TRP A 8 -3.07 28.68 5.12
N ASP A 9 -2.62 28.72 3.87
CA ASP A 9 -3.35 29.42 2.83
C ASP A 9 -4.75 28.81 2.61
N TYR A 10 -5.76 29.66 2.45
CA TYR A 10 -7.15 29.26 2.23
C TYR A 10 -7.37 28.61 0.86
N SER A 11 -6.56 28.98 -0.14
CA SER A 11 -6.77 28.57 -1.53
C SER A 11 -6.01 27.31 -1.91
N ALA A 12 -4.72 27.23 -1.56
CA ALA A 12 -3.86 26.11 -1.91
C ALA A 12 -2.78 25.91 -0.83
N PRO A 13 -3.12 25.34 0.33
CA PRO A 13 -2.18 25.20 1.44
C PRO A 13 -1.01 24.26 1.13
N VAL A 14 -1.23 23.27 0.25
CA VAL A 14 -0.20 22.33 -0.20
C VAL A 14 -0.29 22.15 -1.70
N GLN A 15 0.81 22.41 -2.41
CA GLN A 15 0.93 22.16 -3.85
C GLN A 15 1.67 20.85 -4.09
N LEU A 16 1.08 19.97 -4.89
CA LEU A 16 1.67 18.72 -5.30
C LEU A 16 2.35 18.89 -6.65
N LYS A 17 3.62 18.48 -6.75
CA LYS A 17 4.32 18.42 -8.04
C LYS A 17 3.68 17.31 -8.91
N PRO A 18 3.51 17.51 -10.23
CA PRO A 18 3.09 16.44 -11.12
C PRO A 18 4.06 15.25 -11.01
N GLY A 19 3.53 14.06 -10.73
CA GLY A 19 4.29 12.83 -10.46
C GLY A 19 4.47 12.49 -8.97
N VAL A 20 4.04 13.35 -8.04
CA VAL A 20 4.07 13.01 -6.61
C VAL A 20 3.07 11.88 -6.34
N GLY A 21 3.58 10.70 -5.97
CA GLY A 21 2.80 9.49 -5.75
C GLY A 21 3.09 8.36 -6.74
N SER A 22 3.67 8.63 -7.91
CA SER A 22 4.07 7.58 -8.87
C SER A 22 5.41 6.93 -8.50
N ASP A 23 6.29 7.67 -7.82
CA ASP A 23 7.58 7.14 -7.34
C ASP A 23 7.45 6.23 -6.11
N LEU A 24 6.25 6.08 -5.56
CA LEU A 24 5.99 5.21 -4.41
C LEU A 24 5.44 3.86 -4.91
N PRO A 25 6.29 2.85 -5.15
CA PRO A 25 5.85 1.57 -5.74
C PRO A 25 4.86 0.80 -4.85
N ASN A 26 4.90 1.04 -3.53
CA ASN A 26 4.09 0.32 -2.55
C ASN A 26 3.00 1.18 -1.90
N PHE A 27 2.91 2.48 -2.22
CA PHE A 27 1.98 3.40 -1.55
C PHE A 27 1.43 4.42 -2.54
N GLN A 28 0.13 4.68 -2.47
CA GLN A 28 -0.50 5.79 -3.14
C GLN A 28 -0.84 6.89 -2.16
N LEU A 29 -0.52 8.12 -2.52
CA LEU A 29 -0.98 9.30 -1.81
C LEU A 29 -2.51 9.41 -1.99
N GLN A 30 -3.25 9.23 -0.90
CA GLN A 30 -4.71 9.22 -0.92
C GLN A 30 -5.28 10.60 -0.62
N ASN A 31 -4.80 11.27 0.44
CA ASN A 31 -5.28 12.58 0.86
C ASN A 31 -4.23 13.35 1.68
N ILE A 32 -4.33 14.67 1.67
CA ILE A 32 -3.51 15.58 2.47
C ILE A 32 -4.44 16.42 3.34
N THR A 33 -4.17 16.46 4.64
CA THR A 33 -4.94 17.28 5.59
C THR A 33 -4.01 18.23 6.34
N THR A 34 -4.36 19.51 6.38
CA THR A 34 -3.53 20.60 6.92
C THR A 34 -4.15 21.32 8.13
N ASN A 35 -5.46 21.20 8.32
CA ASN A 35 -6.23 22.05 9.26
C ASN A 35 -6.17 21.60 10.73
N ASP A 36 -5.10 20.91 11.13
CA ASP A 36 -4.95 20.38 12.48
C ASP A 36 -4.08 21.33 13.30
N ASP A 37 -4.65 21.93 14.37
CA ASP A 37 -3.89 22.82 15.26
C ASP A 37 -2.86 21.98 16.04
N CYS A 38 -1.59 22.36 15.94
CA CYS A 38 -0.49 21.67 16.60
C CYS A 38 0.29 22.57 17.56
N THR A 39 -0.29 23.71 17.94
CA THR A 39 0.33 24.67 18.87
C THR A 39 0.75 23.97 20.16
N SER A 40 2.04 24.06 20.48
CA SER A 40 2.65 23.39 21.62
C SER A 40 2.79 24.36 22.80
N HIS A 41 2.28 23.98 23.96
CA HIS A 41 2.50 24.70 25.20
C HIS A 41 3.64 24.04 25.98
N THR A 42 4.71 24.80 26.21
CA THR A 42 5.88 24.36 26.99
C THR A 42 6.10 25.31 28.17
N ASN A 43 6.97 24.93 29.12
CA ASN A 43 7.25 25.72 30.32
C ASN A 43 7.76 27.15 30.04
N THR A 44 8.36 27.37 28.87
CA THR A 44 8.88 28.67 28.42
C THR A 44 7.89 29.48 27.60
N GLY A 45 6.76 28.91 27.16
CA GLY A 45 5.76 29.62 26.37
C GLY A 45 4.97 28.73 25.39
N SER A 46 4.10 29.38 24.62
CA SER A 46 3.27 28.74 23.59
C SER A 46 3.87 28.99 22.21
N TYR A 47 4.12 27.93 21.46
CA TYR A 47 4.75 27.99 20.14
C TYR A 47 3.74 27.61 19.07
N ALA A 48 3.48 28.54 18.14
CA ALA A 48 2.64 28.31 16.98
C ALA A 48 3.27 27.23 16.08
N CYS A 49 2.44 26.34 15.53
CA CYS A 49 2.89 25.19 14.77
C CYS A 49 1.96 24.98 13.56
N LEU A 50 2.54 24.58 12.42
CA LEU A 50 1.82 24.08 11.26
C LEU A 50 2.07 22.58 11.10
N ARG A 51 1.00 21.82 10.94
CA ARG A 51 1.08 20.37 10.67
C ARG A 51 0.38 20.06 9.36
N MET A 52 1.05 19.26 8.53
CA MET A 52 0.43 18.56 7.43
C MET A 52 0.45 17.06 7.71
N LYS A 53 -0.63 16.37 7.33
CA LYS A 53 -0.76 14.93 7.45
C LYS A 53 -1.02 14.35 6.07
N LEU A 54 -0.08 13.52 5.64
CA LEU A 54 -0.14 12.79 4.37
C LEU A 54 -0.74 11.41 4.64
N ILE A 55 -1.88 11.12 4.04
CA ILE A 55 -2.53 9.81 4.12
C ILE A 55 -2.06 8.99 2.93
N LEU A 56 -1.25 7.97 3.22
CA LEU A 56 -0.72 7.03 2.25
C LEU A 56 -1.48 5.70 2.35
N LYS A 57 -2.08 5.26 1.24
CA LYS A 57 -2.73 3.95 1.13
C LYS A 57 -1.77 2.95 0.51
N ARG A 58 -1.60 1.78 1.13
CA ARG A 58 -0.76 0.71 0.57
C ARG A 58 -1.33 0.21 -0.76
N GLN A 59 -0.49 0.19 -1.79
CA GLN A 59 -0.76 -0.46 -3.08
C GLN A 59 -0.59 -1.97 -2.90
N PHE A 60 -1.70 -2.71 -2.94
CA PHE A 60 -1.71 -4.16 -2.69
C PHE A 60 -1.84 -4.99 -3.99
N SER A 61 -2.02 -4.36 -5.16
CA SER A 61 -2.23 -5.07 -6.43
C SER A 61 -1.12 -6.06 -6.76
N TYR A 62 0.14 -5.71 -6.50
CA TYR A 62 1.26 -6.61 -6.73
C TYR A 62 1.23 -7.83 -5.81
N TYR A 63 0.97 -7.61 -4.51
CA TYR A 63 0.82 -8.68 -3.53
C TYR A 63 -0.38 -9.60 -3.83
N LEU A 64 -1.46 -9.09 -4.40
CA LEU A 64 -2.57 -9.94 -4.85
C LEU A 64 -2.12 -10.94 -5.92
N VAL A 65 -1.44 -10.49 -6.97
CA VAL A 65 -1.06 -11.40 -8.05
C VAL A 65 0.05 -12.36 -7.59
N GLN A 66 1.06 -11.88 -6.88
CA GLN A 66 2.23 -12.69 -6.53
C GLN A 66 2.01 -13.57 -5.29
N LEU A 67 1.11 -13.23 -4.35
CA LEU A 67 0.83 -14.03 -3.16
C LEU A 67 -0.51 -14.79 -3.26
N TYR A 68 -1.58 -14.14 -3.75
CA TYR A 68 -2.88 -14.79 -3.87
C TYR A 68 -2.98 -15.66 -5.13
N GLY A 69 -2.29 -15.29 -6.21
CA GLY A 69 -2.16 -16.13 -7.41
C GLY A 69 -1.66 -17.54 -7.10
N PRO A 70 -0.50 -17.71 -6.44
CA PRO A 70 0.02 -19.05 -6.17
C PRO A 70 -0.80 -19.83 -5.14
N THR A 71 -1.33 -19.18 -4.11
CA THR A 71 -2.15 -19.86 -3.09
C THR A 71 -3.48 -20.36 -3.65
N THR A 72 -4.13 -19.59 -4.53
CA THR A 72 -5.37 -20.05 -5.20
C THR A 72 -5.11 -21.21 -6.16
N MET A 73 -3.99 -21.20 -6.90
CA MET A 73 -3.55 -22.35 -7.70
C MET A 73 -3.37 -23.61 -6.87
N ILE A 74 -2.75 -23.52 -5.69
CA ILE A 74 -2.58 -24.67 -4.78
C ILE A 74 -3.93 -25.22 -4.29
N VAL A 75 -4.87 -24.34 -3.93
CA VAL A 75 -6.23 -24.75 -3.52
C VAL A 75 -6.95 -25.47 -4.66
N ILE A 76 -6.87 -24.95 -5.89
CA ILE A 76 -7.48 -25.58 -7.08
C ILE A 76 -6.86 -26.96 -7.32
N VAL A 77 -5.53 -27.09 -7.27
CA VAL A 77 -4.82 -28.37 -7.43
C VAL A 77 -5.25 -29.39 -6.36
N SER A 78 -5.43 -28.95 -5.12
CA SER A 78 -5.89 -29.80 -4.01
C SER A 78 -7.31 -30.32 -4.27
N TRP A 79 -8.22 -29.49 -4.75
CA TRP A 79 -9.59 -29.90 -5.07
C TRP A 79 -9.67 -30.81 -6.30
N VAL A 80 -8.92 -30.50 -7.35
CA VAL A 80 -8.90 -31.29 -8.59
C VAL A 80 -8.29 -32.68 -8.36
N SER A 81 -7.35 -32.81 -7.43
CA SER A 81 -6.78 -34.11 -7.03
C SER A 81 -7.82 -35.06 -6.43
N PHE A 82 -8.94 -34.54 -5.90
CA PHE A 82 -10.05 -35.34 -5.37
C PHE A 82 -11.00 -35.85 -6.47
N TRP A 83 -10.92 -35.28 -7.68
CA TRP A 83 -11.79 -35.58 -8.82
C TRP A 83 -11.14 -36.48 -9.89
N ILE A 84 -9.82 -36.72 -9.81
CA ILE A 84 -9.10 -37.50 -10.80
C ILE A 84 -8.67 -38.85 -10.23
N ASP A 85 -9.07 -39.91 -10.92
CA ASP A 85 -8.66 -41.30 -10.71
C ASP A 85 -7.17 -41.54 -11.06
N MET A 86 -6.55 -42.50 -10.38
CA MET A 86 -5.12 -42.70 -10.06
C MET A 86 -4.10 -42.72 -11.24
N HIS A 87 -4.53 -42.76 -12.51
CA HIS A 87 -3.66 -43.24 -13.60
C HIS A 87 -3.00 -42.18 -14.50
N SER A 88 -3.30 -40.88 -14.39
CA SER A 88 -2.66 -39.85 -15.25
C SER A 88 -2.58 -38.41 -14.67
N THR A 89 -2.57 -38.27 -13.36
CA THR A 89 -2.73 -36.97 -12.66
C THR A 89 -1.42 -36.20 -12.44
N ALA A 90 -0.30 -36.90 -12.30
CA ALA A 90 0.97 -36.31 -11.87
C ALA A 90 1.58 -35.28 -12.85
N GLY A 91 1.34 -35.44 -14.16
CA GLY A 91 1.93 -34.56 -15.19
C GLY A 91 1.37 -33.14 -15.22
N ARG A 92 0.07 -32.96 -14.89
CA ARG A 92 -0.58 -31.64 -14.92
C ARG A 92 -0.27 -30.81 -13.66
N VAL A 93 -0.15 -31.49 -12.53
CA VAL A 93 0.23 -30.86 -11.24
C VAL A 93 1.69 -30.43 -11.27
N ALA A 94 2.60 -31.25 -11.80
CA ALA A 94 4.02 -30.90 -11.93
C ALA A 94 4.24 -29.66 -12.81
N LEU A 95 3.50 -29.55 -13.92
CA LEU A 95 3.55 -28.36 -14.77
C LEU A 95 3.06 -27.11 -14.03
N GLY A 96 1.92 -27.19 -13.30
CA GLY A 96 1.40 -26.08 -12.50
C GLY A 96 2.32 -25.63 -11.36
N VAL A 97 2.97 -26.58 -10.68
CA VAL A 97 3.96 -26.30 -9.62
C VAL A 97 5.23 -25.67 -10.22
N THR A 98 5.65 -26.08 -11.42
CA THR A 98 6.82 -25.50 -12.08
C THR A 98 6.57 -24.05 -12.51
N THR A 99 5.39 -23.73 -13.04
CA THR A 99 5.00 -22.33 -13.32
C THR A 99 4.93 -21.51 -12.03
N LEU A 100 4.40 -22.08 -10.94
CA LEU A 100 4.36 -21.45 -9.62
C LEU A 100 5.77 -21.12 -9.11
N LEU A 101 6.67 -22.10 -9.19
CA LEU A 101 8.06 -21.98 -8.77
C LEU A 101 8.75 -20.88 -9.57
N THR A 102 8.53 -20.84 -10.88
CA THR A 102 9.05 -19.78 -11.77
C THR A 102 8.54 -18.40 -11.36
N MET A 103 7.25 -18.28 -11.00
CA MET A 103 6.64 -17.03 -10.53
C MET A 103 7.14 -16.57 -9.14
N THR A 104 7.62 -17.52 -8.33
CA THR A 104 8.13 -17.25 -6.98
C THR A 104 9.63 -16.95 -6.99
N THR A 105 10.35 -17.39 -8.04
CA THR A 105 11.78 -17.10 -8.24
C THR A 105 12.04 -15.80 -8.99
N MET A 106 11.03 -15.25 -9.67
CA MET A 106 11.06 -13.89 -10.26
C MET A 106 10.55 -12.84 -9.27
#